data_AF-A0A2P6PTV7-F1
#
_entry.id   AF-A0A2P6PTV7-F1
#
_cell.length_a   1.000
_cell.length_b   1.000
_cell.length_c   1.000
_cell.angle_alpha   90.00
_cell.angle_beta   90.00
_cell.angle_gamma   90.00
#
_symmetry.space_group_name_H-M   'P 1'
#
loop_
_entity.id
_entity.type
_entity.pdbx_description
1 polymer ?
#
loop_
_entity_poly.entity_id
_entity_poly.type
_entity_poly.pdbx_seq_one_letter_code
_entity_poly.pdbx_strand_id
1 'polypeptide(L)'
;MGNKLVVILVVAMLVFFEGSTAFTFCKMSDDGLTACKPSVTKPNPVDPSPKCCKALSGADLGCLCSYKASPVLPSLGIAPDLAMGLPAKCGLAPPANCA
;
A
#
# COMPACT_ATOMS: atom_id res chain seq x y z
N MET A 1 -18.31 -11.18 -43.46
CA MET A 1 -16.96 -11.06 -42.86
C MET A 1 -16.90 -10.14 -41.64
N GLY A 2 -17.80 -9.15 -41.49
CA GLY A 2 -17.79 -8.19 -40.36
C GLY A 2 -17.98 -8.78 -38.96
N ASN A 3 -18.95 -9.68 -38.74
CA ASN A 3 -19.18 -10.27 -37.40
C ASN A 3 -17.99 -11.08 -36.87
N LYS A 4 -17.24 -11.77 -37.74
CA LYS A 4 -16.06 -12.53 -37.32
C LYS A 4 -14.94 -11.59 -36.85
N LEU A 5 -14.75 -10.45 -37.53
CA LEU A 5 -13.77 -9.44 -37.14
C LEU A 5 -14.13 -8.76 -35.81
N VAL A 6 -15.42 -8.46 -35.59
CA VAL A 6 -15.89 -7.88 -34.32
C VAL A 6 -15.70 -8.86 -33.16
N VAL A 7 -16.03 -10.14 -33.36
CA VAL A 7 -15.82 -11.18 -32.33
C VAL A 7 -14.33 -11.37 -32.04
N ILE A 8 -13.47 -11.38 -33.07
CA ILE A 8 -12.02 -11.49 -32.89
C ILE A 8 -11.45 -10.26 -32.15
N LEU A 9 -11.91 -9.05 -32.47
CA LEU A 9 -11.49 -7.82 -31.78
C LEU A 9 -11.92 -7.81 -30.31
N VAL A 10 -13.15 -8.24 -30.01
CA VAL A 10 -13.66 -8.32 -28.64
C VAL A 10 -12.88 -9.39 -27.85
N VAL A 11 -12.69 -10.59 -28.41
CA VAL A 11 -11.92 -11.66 -27.75
C VAL A 11 -10.45 -11.25 -27.56
N ALA A 12 -9.86 -10.54 -28.53
CA ALA A 12 -8.51 -9.98 -28.40
C ALA A 12 -8.40 -8.97 -27.25
N MET A 13 -9.41 -8.12 -27.03
CA MET A 13 -9.41 -7.19 -25.88
C MET A 13 -9.55 -7.89 -24.53
N LEU A 14 -10.23 -9.04 -24.47
CA LEU A 14 -10.43 -9.81 -23.24
C LEU A 14 -9.15 -10.54 -22.79
N VAL A 15 -8.31 -11.00 -23.74
CA VAL A 15 -7.04 -11.68 -23.42
C VAL A 15 -5.93 -10.73 -22.95
N PHE A 16 -6.09 -9.40 -23.11
CA PHE A 16 -5.15 -8.42 -22.54
C PHE A 16 -5.41 -8.12 -21.05
N PHE A 17 -6.47 -8.65 -20.45
CA PHE A 17 -6.73 -8.57 -19.00
C PHE A 17 -6.06 -9.70 -18.20
N GLU A 18 -5.19 -10.50 -18.82
CA GLU A 18 -4.32 -11.44 -18.12
C GLU A 18 -3.06 -10.71 -17.63
N GLY A 19 -3.27 -9.82 -16.67
CA GLY A 19 -2.23 -8.97 -16.14
C GLY A 19 -2.75 -8.23 -14.93
N SER A 20 -3.21 -8.96 -13.92
CA SER A 20 -3.36 -8.45 -12.56
C SER A 20 -1.98 -8.02 -12.06
N THR A 21 -1.54 -6.85 -12.52
CA THR A 21 -0.42 -6.13 -11.95
C THR A 21 -0.83 -5.88 -10.50
N ALA A 22 -0.22 -6.63 -9.57
CA ALA A 22 -0.37 -6.35 -8.17
C ALA A 22 0.07 -4.89 -7.98
N PHE A 23 -0.88 -4.01 -7.73
CA PHE A 23 -0.60 -2.59 -7.58
C PHE A 23 0.23 -2.44 -6.31
N THR A 24 1.50 -2.08 -6.46
CA THR A 24 2.35 -1.80 -5.31
C THR A 24 2.30 -0.31 -5.02
N PHE A 25 1.92 0.06 -3.80
CA PHE A 25 1.94 1.44 -3.33
C PHE A 25 3.18 1.66 -2.47
N CYS A 26 4.06 2.58 -2.87
CA CYS A 26 5.35 2.81 -2.20
C CYS A 26 6.13 1.51 -1.94
N LYS A 27 6.18 0.61 -2.94
CA LYS A 27 6.78 -0.74 -2.88
C LYS A 27 6.15 -1.70 -1.85
N MET A 28 4.96 -1.39 -1.35
CA MET A 28 4.17 -2.31 -0.53
C MET A 28 3.04 -2.92 -1.35
N SER A 29 2.78 -4.20 -1.15
CA SER A 29 1.55 -4.85 -1.64
C SER A 29 0.35 -4.47 -0.77
N ASP A 30 -0.86 -4.61 -1.31
CA ASP A 30 -2.11 -4.50 -0.53
C ASP A 30 -2.10 -5.36 0.73
N ASP A 31 -1.55 -6.58 0.64
CA ASP A 31 -1.33 -7.48 1.77
C ASP A 31 -0.42 -6.89 2.84
N GLY A 32 0.65 -6.20 2.42
CA GLY A 32 1.59 -5.54 3.30
C GLY A 32 0.97 -4.34 4.01
N LEU A 33 0.24 -3.49 3.28
CA LEU A 33 -0.48 -2.35 3.84
C LEU A 33 -1.56 -2.82 4.81
N THR A 34 -2.33 -3.84 4.43
CA THR A 34 -3.38 -4.43 5.28
C THR A 34 -2.79 -5.01 6.56
N ALA A 35 -1.62 -5.65 6.49
CA ALA A 35 -0.94 -6.18 7.68
C ALA A 35 -0.49 -5.07 8.64
N CYS A 36 -0.21 -3.86 8.15
CA CYS A 36 0.23 -2.72 8.94
C CYS A 36 -0.93 -1.83 9.44
N LYS A 37 -2.07 -1.83 8.75
CA LYS A 37 -3.24 -0.99 9.09
C LYS A 37 -3.64 -1.03 10.57
N PRO A 38 -3.75 -2.19 11.24
CA PRO A 38 -4.13 -2.26 12.65
C PRO A 38 -3.20 -1.50 13.60
N SER A 39 -1.93 -1.31 13.23
CA SER A 39 -0.93 -0.63 14.06
C SER A 39 -0.93 0.88 13.90
N VAL A 40 -1.62 1.38 12.87
CA VAL A 40 -1.65 2.81 12.51
C VAL A 40 -3.06 3.39 12.54
N THR A 41 -4.06 2.64 13.03
CA THR A 41 -5.45 3.06 13.13
C THR A 41 -5.87 3.28 14.59
N LYS A 42 -6.59 4.39 14.84
CA LYS A 42 -7.18 4.75 16.14
C LYS A 42 -8.58 4.13 16.29
N PRO A 43 -9.11 3.92 17.52
CA PRO A 43 -8.56 4.34 18.81
C PRO A 43 -7.58 3.34 19.46
N ASN A 44 -7.60 2.07 19.08
CA ASN A 44 -6.84 1.00 19.74
C ASN A 44 -5.80 0.40 18.79
N PRO A 45 -4.67 1.09 18.52
CA PRO A 45 -3.62 0.53 17.69
C PRO A 45 -2.96 -0.66 18.39
N VAL A 46 -2.65 -1.70 17.61
CA VAL A 46 -1.93 -2.89 18.10
C VAL A 46 -0.46 -2.85 17.68
N ASP A 47 0.38 -3.63 18.36
CA ASP A 47 1.78 -3.76 17.96
C ASP A 47 1.92 -4.37 16.56
N PRO A 48 2.93 -3.93 15.78
CA PRO A 48 3.10 -4.39 14.40
C PRO A 48 3.39 -5.89 14.36
N SER A 49 2.64 -6.57 13.49
CA SER A 49 2.91 -7.98 13.20
C SER A 49 4.26 -8.15 12.50
N PRO A 50 4.91 -9.33 12.58
CA PRO A 50 6.11 -9.62 11.79
C PRO A 50 5.87 -9.48 10.28
N LYS A 51 4.66 -9.77 9.80
CA LYS A 51 4.26 -9.56 8.39
C LYS A 51 4.29 -8.08 8.02
N CYS A 52 3.79 -7.20 8.91
CA CYS A 52 3.87 -5.76 8.71
C CYS A 52 5.32 -5.28 8.65
N CYS A 53 6.15 -5.63 9.65
CA CYS A 53 7.54 -5.16 9.67
C CYS A 53 8.36 -5.69 8.47
N LYS A 54 8.10 -6.92 8.03
CA LYS A 54 8.71 -7.46 6.80
C LYS A 54 8.25 -6.72 5.54
N ALA A 55 6.99 -6.30 5.46
CA ALA A 55 6.51 -5.50 4.34
C ALA A 55 7.13 -4.09 4.38
N LEU A 56 7.24 -3.51 5.58
CA LEU A 56 7.79 -2.17 5.80
C LEU A 56 9.29 -2.09 5.52
N SER A 57 10.06 -3.18 5.72
CA SER A 57 11.49 -3.20 5.41
C SER A 57 11.80 -3.16 3.91
N GLY A 58 10.87 -3.59 3.05
CA GLY A 58 10.94 -3.45 1.60
C GLY A 58 10.25 -2.20 1.05
N ALA A 59 9.60 -1.42 1.93
CA ALA A 59 8.82 -0.26 1.53
C ALA A 59 9.71 0.95 1.20
N ASP A 60 9.16 1.82 0.37
CA ASP A 60 9.71 3.14 0.14
C ASP A 60 9.19 4.10 1.22
N LEU A 61 9.91 4.20 2.33
CA LEU A 61 9.51 5.03 3.48
C LEU A 61 9.44 6.53 3.13
N GLY A 62 10.25 6.99 2.16
CA GLY A 62 10.19 8.36 1.66
C GLY A 62 8.89 8.62 0.88
N CYS A 63 8.50 7.69 0.01
CA CYS A 63 7.20 7.71 -0.66
C CYS A 63 6.05 7.72 0.35
N LEU A 64 6.04 6.82 1.33
CA LEU A 64 5.01 6.80 2.37
C LEU A 64 4.95 8.13 3.14
N CYS A 65 6.11 8.70 3.44
CA CYS A 65 6.20 9.98 4.13
C CYS A 65 5.56 11.14 3.36
N SER A 66 5.62 11.13 2.03
CA SER A 66 5.02 12.19 1.21
C SER A 66 3.50 12.32 1.45
N TYR A 67 2.86 11.26 1.96
CA TYR A 67 1.44 11.24 2.32
C TYR A 67 1.16 11.70 3.76
N LYS A 68 2.15 12.07 4.57
CA LYS A 68 1.95 12.41 6.00
C LYS A 68 0.91 13.51 6.24
N ALA A 69 0.84 14.48 5.32
CA ALA A 69 -0.08 15.60 5.36
C ALA A 69 -1.27 15.41 4.40
N SER A 70 -1.38 14.25 3.75
CA SER A 70 -2.45 13.97 2.82
C SER A 70 -3.76 13.70 3.57
N PRO A 71 -4.88 14.31 3.15
CA PRO A 71 -6.19 14.05 3.75
C PRO A 71 -6.69 12.62 3.51
N VAL A 72 -5.98 11.82 2.71
CA VAL A 72 -6.29 10.40 2.50
C VAL A 72 -5.99 9.54 3.73
N LEU A 73 -5.02 9.90 4.57
CA LEU A 73 -4.71 9.08 5.76
C LEU A 73 -5.86 9.09 6.76
N PRO A 74 -6.39 10.27 7.19
CA PRO A 74 -7.52 10.31 8.10
C PRO A 74 -8.79 9.66 7.52
N SER A 75 -9.05 9.79 6.22
CA SER A 75 -10.24 9.19 5.59
C SER A 75 -10.20 7.66 5.58
N LEU A 76 -9.00 7.06 5.61
CA LEU A 76 -8.80 5.61 5.76
C LEU A 76 -8.75 5.16 7.23
N GLY A 77 -8.92 6.08 8.18
CA GLY A 77 -8.77 5.83 9.62
C GLY A 77 -7.31 5.67 10.05
N ILE A 78 -6.35 6.09 9.23
CA ILE A 78 -4.93 6.05 9.55
C ILE A 78 -4.56 7.32 10.30
N ALA A 79 -3.96 7.16 11.47
CA ALA A 79 -3.44 8.25 12.28
C ALA A 79 -2.00 8.57 11.83
N PRO A 80 -1.72 9.78 11.32
CA PRO A 80 -0.39 10.13 10.78
C PRO A 80 0.74 9.95 11.81
N ASP A 81 0.48 10.28 13.08
CA ASP A 81 1.42 10.12 14.19
C ASP A 81 1.83 8.66 14.39
N LEU A 82 0.87 7.73 14.29
CA LEU A 82 1.15 6.30 14.41
C LEU A 82 1.87 5.76 13.18
N ALA A 83 1.52 6.24 11.99
CA ALA A 83 2.16 5.85 10.73
C ALA A 83 3.64 6.27 10.68
N MET A 84 3.96 7.49 11.13
CA MET A 84 5.34 8.00 11.21
C MET A 84 6.17 7.27 12.27
N GLY A 85 5.55 6.84 13.38
CA GLY A 85 6.22 6.06 14.41
C GLY A 85 6.40 4.57 14.10
N LEU A 86 5.69 4.03 13.09
CA LEU A 86 5.69 2.60 12.77
C LEU A 86 7.08 2.04 12.38
N PRO A 87 7.90 2.73 11.56
CA PRO A 87 9.25 2.25 11.22
C PRO A 87 10.10 1.98 12.46
N ALA A 88 10.09 2.89 13.44
CA ALA A 88 10.85 2.74 14.67
C ALA A 88 10.41 1.51 15.49
N LYS A 89 9.10 1.23 15.56
CA LYS A 89 8.57 0.01 16.21
C LYS A 89 9.01 -1.28 15.53
N CYS A 90 9.32 -1.23 14.24
CA CYS A 90 9.87 -2.34 13.47
C CYS A 90 11.41 -2.38 13.45
N GLY A 91 12.10 -1.51 14.20
CA GLY A 91 13.56 -1.42 14.19
C GLY A 91 14.14 -0.83 12.90
N LEU A 92 13.33 -0.08 12.14
CA LEU A 92 13.73 0.59 10.90
C LEU A 92 14.00 2.07 11.16
N ALA A 93 14.97 2.64 10.43
CA ALA A 93 15.23 4.07 10.48
C ALA A 93 14.14 4.85 9.71
N PRO A 94 13.41 5.77 10.37
CA PRO A 94 12.46 6.63 9.67
C PRO A 94 13.21 7.62 8.74
N PRO A 95 12.56 8.10 7.66
CA PRO A 95 13.12 9.16 6.83
C PRO A 95 13.35 10.44 7.66
N ALA A 96 14.44 11.17 7.40
CA ALA A 96 14.78 12.38 8.15
C ALA A 96 13.68 13.46 8.12
N ASN A 97 12.85 13.48 7.07
CA ASN A 97 11.72 14.40 6.88
C ASN A 97 10.38 13.86 7.42
N CYS A 98 10.39 12.72 8.13
CA CYS A 98 9.23 12.01 8.64
C CYS A 98 9.29 11.55 10.10
N ALA A 99 10.24 12.08 10.86
CA ALA A 99 10.32 11.85 12.30
C ALA A 99 9.43 12.83 13.09
#